data_AF-A0ABD3P075-F1
#
_entry.id   AF-A0ABD3P075-F1
#
_cell.length_a   1.000
_cell.length_b   1.000
_cell.length_c   1.000
_cell.angle_alpha   90.00
_cell.angle_beta   90.00
_cell.angle_gamma   90.00
#
_symmetry.space_group_name_H-M   'P 1'
#
loop_
_entity.id
_entity.type
_entity.pdbx_description
1 polymer ?
#
loop_
_entity_poly.entity_id
_entity_poly.type
_entity_poly.pdbx_seq_one_letter_code
_entity_poly.pdbx_strand_id
1 'polypeptide(L)'
;MTPQEISFTNAFNANRPTLALFAKCTTKDELHIVRDTFFLGMASQLCPKEYESLRTSIITDPSKLTKHPKGLESMITAARASLGWKDLVDALHATADAVGSDLDDIWMTLEAGRLEWLGALNSAHPLKVILKDALKNDNERTKKDEVDAKMVWMYALSLSVPKLSEVSETWRKAVNMDDKMNPLKNYNVDLWDCRKDEWKLLDLGVQEAAERGGSSVNDAWEA
;
A
#
# COMPACT_ATOMS: atom_id res chain seq x y z
N MET A 1 -12.07 -24.02 17.75
CA MET A 1 -10.70 -23.84 17.25
C MET A 1 -9.83 -25.00 17.71
N THR A 2 -9.06 -25.58 16.81
CA THR A 2 -8.05 -26.61 17.12
C THR A 2 -6.81 -25.97 17.79
N PRO A 3 -5.97 -26.75 18.51
CA PRO A 3 -4.72 -26.22 19.05
C PRO A 3 -3.80 -25.61 17.98
N GLN A 4 -3.82 -26.15 16.76
CA GLN A 4 -3.04 -25.64 15.63
C GLN A 4 -3.57 -24.28 15.16
N GLU A 5 -4.89 -24.13 15.03
CA GLU A 5 -5.52 -22.84 14.69
C GLU A 5 -5.23 -21.76 15.75
N ILE A 6 -5.22 -22.12 17.04
CA ILE A 6 -4.88 -21.21 18.13
C ILE A 6 -3.43 -20.74 18.00
N SER A 7 -2.48 -21.67 17.81
CA SER A 7 -1.07 -21.34 17.63
C SER A 7 -0.83 -20.45 16.41
N PHE A 8 -1.48 -20.77 15.28
CA PHE A 8 -1.40 -19.95 14.07
C PHE A 8 -1.93 -18.53 14.29
N THR A 9 -3.12 -18.42 14.89
CA THR A 9 -3.75 -17.12 15.19
C THR A 9 -2.87 -16.29 16.14
N ASN A 10 -2.29 -16.91 17.15
CA ASN A 10 -1.39 -16.23 18.08
C ASN A 10 -0.11 -15.75 17.38
N ALA A 11 0.50 -16.58 16.54
CA ALA A 11 1.68 -16.21 15.76
C ALA A 11 1.37 -15.07 14.77
N PHE A 12 0.22 -15.11 14.10
CA PHE A 12 -0.23 -14.04 13.21
C PHE A 12 -0.40 -12.72 13.98
N ASN A 13 -1.14 -12.75 15.10
CA ASN A 13 -1.41 -11.57 15.92
C ASN A 13 -0.13 -10.98 16.53
N ALA A 14 0.80 -11.82 16.98
CA ALA A 14 2.10 -11.38 17.51
C ALA A 14 2.93 -10.63 16.46
N ASN A 15 2.80 -11.00 15.18
CA ASN A 15 3.54 -10.39 14.07
C ASN A 15 2.76 -9.32 13.31
N ARG A 16 1.47 -9.11 13.62
CA ARG A 16 0.64 -8.06 13.01
C ARG A 16 1.27 -6.66 13.03
N PRO A 17 2.01 -6.22 14.07
CA PRO A 17 2.69 -4.92 14.05
C PRO A 17 3.64 -4.72 12.86
N THR A 18 4.23 -5.80 12.32
CA THR A 18 5.07 -5.74 11.11
C THR A 18 4.28 -5.25 9.90
N LEU A 19 2.99 -5.60 9.82
CA LEU A 19 2.10 -5.13 8.75
C LEU A 19 1.86 -3.62 8.82
N ALA A 20 2.11 -2.94 9.95
CA ALA A 20 2.03 -1.47 9.99
C ALA A 20 3.12 -0.79 9.13
N LEU A 21 4.23 -1.50 8.82
CA LEU A 21 5.28 -0.99 7.95
C LEU A 21 4.85 -0.97 6.48
N PHE A 22 3.88 -1.79 6.10
CA PHE A 22 3.32 -1.88 4.75
C PHE A 22 2.86 -0.50 4.22
N ALA A 23 2.17 0.27 5.07
CA ALA A 23 1.69 1.62 4.75
C ALA A 23 2.80 2.62 4.40
N LYS A 24 4.04 2.33 4.82
CA LYS A 24 5.22 3.17 4.61
C LYS A 24 6.04 2.74 3.39
N CYS A 25 5.75 1.58 2.79
CA CYS A 25 6.49 1.09 1.64
C CYS A 25 6.21 1.96 0.41
N THR A 26 7.26 2.43 -0.25
CA THR A 26 7.23 3.25 -1.46
C THR A 26 7.60 2.44 -2.71
N THR A 27 8.11 1.22 -2.52
CA THR A 27 8.54 0.33 -3.61
C THR A 27 8.08 -1.11 -3.39
N LYS A 28 8.09 -1.90 -4.47
CA LYS A 28 7.82 -3.34 -4.41
C LYS A 28 8.84 -4.09 -3.56
N ASP A 29 10.10 -3.69 -3.60
CA ASP A 29 11.14 -4.35 -2.82
C ASP A 29 10.96 -4.13 -1.31
N GLU A 30 10.59 -2.91 -0.91
CA GLU A 30 10.22 -2.61 0.48
C GLU A 30 9.02 -3.44 0.94
N LEU A 31 8.01 -3.62 0.08
CA LEU A 31 6.86 -4.49 0.37
C LEU A 31 7.30 -5.93 0.62
N HIS A 32 8.13 -6.49 -0.27
CA HIS A 32 8.63 -7.84 -0.09
C HIS A 32 9.47 -7.98 1.19
N ILE A 33 10.25 -6.97 1.58
CA ILE A 33 11.02 -6.99 2.84
C ILE A 33 10.07 -7.08 4.05
N VAL A 34 8.99 -6.31 4.04
CA VAL A 34 7.96 -6.36 5.10
C VAL A 34 7.26 -7.72 5.13
N ARG A 35 6.89 -8.28 3.97
CA ARG A 35 6.33 -9.65 3.85
C ARG A 35 7.23 -10.67 4.51
N ASP A 36 8.49 -10.67 4.10
CA ASP A 36 9.43 -11.71 4.50
C ASP A 36 9.83 -11.56 5.96
N THR A 37 9.80 -10.34 6.50
CA THR A 37 9.88 -10.09 7.94
C THR A 37 8.71 -10.70 8.68
N PHE A 38 7.49 -10.51 8.16
CA PHE A 38 6.27 -11.07 8.74
C PHE A 38 6.31 -12.61 8.71
N PHE A 39 6.69 -13.21 7.58
CA PHE A 39 6.84 -14.66 7.43
C PHE A 39 7.92 -15.22 8.34
N LEU A 40 9.10 -14.59 8.41
CA LEU A 40 10.16 -15.01 9.32
C LEU A 40 9.70 -14.98 10.79
N GLY A 41 8.98 -13.93 11.18
CA GLY A 41 8.39 -13.79 12.51
C GLY A 41 7.35 -14.86 12.83
N MET A 42 6.45 -15.19 11.89
CA MET A 42 5.49 -16.29 12.07
C MET A 42 6.19 -17.65 12.14
N ALA A 43 7.11 -17.91 11.22
CA ALA A 43 7.80 -19.19 11.11
C ALA A 43 8.72 -19.45 12.33
N SER A 44 9.24 -18.41 12.99
CA SER A 44 9.97 -18.57 14.25
C SER A 44 9.15 -19.22 15.38
N GLN A 45 7.82 -19.09 15.33
CA GLN A 45 6.90 -19.64 16.33
C GLN A 45 6.28 -20.95 15.86
N LEU A 46 5.97 -21.06 14.55
CA LEU A 46 5.24 -22.18 13.99
C LEU A 46 6.14 -23.29 13.43
N CYS A 47 7.32 -22.93 12.92
CA CYS A 47 8.27 -23.81 12.25
C CYS A 47 9.68 -23.70 12.90
N PRO A 48 9.81 -23.97 14.21
CA PRO A 48 11.05 -23.69 14.95
C PRO A 48 12.26 -24.48 14.44
N LYS A 49 12.04 -25.67 13.88
CA LYS A 49 13.11 -26.51 13.32
C LYS A 49 13.73 -25.86 12.08
N GLU A 50 12.89 -25.47 11.13
CA GLU A 50 13.30 -24.80 9.89
C GLU A 50 13.88 -23.43 10.21
N TYR A 51 13.30 -22.72 11.19
CA TYR A 51 13.80 -21.41 11.63
C TYR A 51 15.22 -21.51 12.20
N GLU A 52 15.49 -22.46 13.09
CA GLU A 52 16.83 -22.66 13.66
C GLU A 52 17.84 -23.12 12.61
N SER A 53 17.42 -23.91 11.62
CA SER A 53 18.27 -24.26 10.47
C SER A 53 18.68 -23.02 9.67
N LEU A 54 17.71 -22.15 9.33
CA LEU A 54 17.97 -20.88 8.67
C LEU A 54 18.90 -20.00 9.52
N ARG A 55 18.58 -19.82 10.80
CA ARG A 55 19.36 -18.99 11.74
C ARG A 55 20.81 -19.45 11.82
N THR A 56 21.03 -20.76 11.95
CA THR A 56 22.39 -21.34 11.99
C THR A 56 23.14 -21.01 10.71
N SER A 57 22.50 -21.19 9.54
CA SER A 57 23.11 -20.91 8.24
C SER A 57 23.50 -19.43 8.05
N ILE A 58 22.74 -18.50 8.61
CA ILE A 58 23.04 -17.06 8.58
C ILE A 58 24.25 -16.75 9.47
N ILE A 59 24.33 -17.34 10.67
CA ILE A 59 25.40 -17.08 11.65
C ILE A 59 26.73 -17.68 11.17
N THR A 60 26.71 -18.86 10.56
CA THR A 60 27.93 -19.57 10.14
C THR A 60 28.57 -19.02 8.87
N ASP A 61 27.91 -18.11 8.15
CA ASP A 61 28.43 -17.52 6.92
C ASP A 61 28.71 -16.01 7.10
N PRO A 62 29.93 -15.62 7.52
CA PRO A 62 30.28 -14.23 7.77
C PRO A 62 30.31 -13.36 6.50
N SER A 63 30.21 -13.95 5.29
CA SER A 63 30.13 -13.20 4.03
C SER A 63 28.77 -12.55 3.79
N LYS A 64 27.73 -12.96 4.54
CA LYS A 64 26.34 -12.51 4.37
C LYS A 64 25.94 -11.32 5.25
N LEU A 65 26.80 -10.89 6.17
CA LEU A 65 26.56 -9.73 7.03
C LEU A 65 27.05 -8.44 6.34
N THR A 66 26.17 -7.76 5.62
CA THR A 66 26.47 -6.48 4.95
C THR A 66 26.74 -5.36 5.97
N LYS A 67 27.81 -4.57 5.75
CA LYS A 67 28.33 -3.51 6.65
C LYS A 67 27.47 -2.22 6.76
N HIS A 68 26.19 -2.23 6.40
CA HIS A 68 25.33 -1.03 6.42
C HIS A 68 24.11 -1.18 7.36
N PRO A 69 23.78 -0.15 8.17
CA PRO A 69 22.65 -0.22 9.10
C PRO A 69 21.35 0.18 8.41
N LYS A 70 20.65 -0.82 7.87
CA LYS A 70 19.19 -0.96 7.94
C LYS A 70 18.93 -2.38 8.43
N GLY A 71 18.89 -2.57 9.75
CA GLY A 71 18.96 -3.89 10.37
C GLY A 71 17.95 -4.91 9.81
N LEU A 72 16.74 -4.45 9.44
CA LEU A 72 15.71 -5.31 8.88
C LEU A 72 15.99 -5.75 7.42
N GLU A 73 16.28 -4.80 6.53
CA GLU A 73 16.55 -5.06 5.12
C GLU A 73 17.78 -5.97 4.94
N SER A 74 18.86 -5.68 5.68
CA SER A 74 20.07 -6.50 5.67
C SER A 74 19.81 -7.93 6.18
N MET A 75 19.03 -8.07 7.26
CA MET A 75 18.67 -9.37 7.82
C MET A 75 17.82 -10.20 6.84
N ILE A 76 16.80 -9.59 6.23
CA ILE A 76 15.95 -10.29 5.25
C ILE A 76 16.73 -10.64 3.99
N THR A 77 17.61 -9.76 3.53
CA THR A 77 18.49 -10.06 2.39
C THR A 77 19.40 -11.24 2.69
N ALA A 78 20.02 -11.25 3.88
CA ALA A 78 20.85 -12.38 4.32
C ALA A 78 20.02 -13.68 4.47
N ALA A 79 18.81 -13.58 5.00
CA ALA A 79 17.90 -14.71 5.14
C ALA A 79 17.54 -15.29 3.78
N ARG A 80 17.07 -14.47 2.82
CA ARG A 80 16.75 -14.90 1.44
C ARG A 80 17.92 -15.56 0.73
N ALA A 81 19.15 -15.13 1.01
CA ALA A 81 20.36 -15.69 0.42
C ALA A 81 20.82 -17.00 1.11
N SER A 82 20.14 -17.44 2.17
CA SER A 82 20.49 -18.64 2.92
C SER A 82 19.73 -19.87 2.45
N LEU A 83 20.41 -21.03 2.51
CA LEU A 83 19.90 -22.29 1.98
C LEU A 83 18.58 -22.71 2.63
N GLY A 84 18.37 -22.41 3.92
CA GLY A 84 17.16 -22.76 4.65
C GLY A 84 15.95 -21.85 4.41
N TRP A 85 16.07 -20.78 3.60
CA TRP A 85 14.97 -19.83 3.42
C TRP A 85 13.76 -20.47 2.75
N LYS A 86 14.00 -21.19 1.65
CA LYS A 86 12.93 -21.84 0.89
C LYS A 86 12.19 -22.85 1.77
N ASP A 87 12.93 -23.72 2.46
CA ASP A 87 12.35 -24.75 3.33
C ASP A 87 11.51 -24.14 4.47
N LEU A 88 11.98 -23.02 5.04
CA LEU A 88 11.23 -22.28 6.07
C LEU A 88 9.90 -21.74 5.55
N VAL A 89 9.93 -21.08 4.39
CA VAL A 89 8.74 -20.50 3.77
C VAL A 89 7.77 -21.61 3.38
N ASP A 90 8.24 -22.67 2.72
CA ASP A 90 7.42 -23.82 2.32
C ASP A 90 6.75 -24.47 3.56
N ALA A 91 7.45 -24.59 4.69
CA ALA A 91 6.89 -25.11 5.94
C ALA A 91 5.83 -24.17 6.56
N LEU A 92 6.02 -22.85 6.46
CA LEU A 92 5.02 -21.88 6.92
C LEU A 92 3.74 -21.97 6.08
N HIS A 93 3.84 -22.03 4.75
CA HIS A 93 2.67 -22.19 3.88
C HIS A 93 1.96 -23.52 4.15
N ALA A 94 2.70 -24.62 4.32
CA ALA A 94 2.09 -25.90 4.70
C ALA A 94 1.34 -25.82 6.05
N THR A 95 1.85 -25.03 7.00
CA THR A 95 1.18 -24.80 8.29
C THR A 95 -0.07 -23.93 8.12
N ALA A 96 -0.03 -22.92 7.24
CA ALA A 96 -1.18 -22.09 6.90
C ALA A 96 -2.28 -22.94 6.22
N ASP A 97 -1.92 -23.75 5.23
CA ASP A 97 -2.84 -24.65 4.52
C ASP A 97 -3.50 -25.65 5.47
N ALA A 98 -2.74 -26.21 6.41
CA ALA A 98 -3.24 -27.18 7.38
C ALA A 98 -4.35 -26.62 8.29
N VAL A 99 -4.37 -25.31 8.53
CA VAL A 99 -5.41 -24.62 9.31
C VAL A 99 -6.43 -23.91 8.43
N GLY A 100 -6.36 -24.09 7.10
CA GLY A 100 -7.24 -23.42 6.14
C GLY A 100 -7.06 -21.91 6.08
N SER A 101 -5.86 -21.41 6.35
CA SER A 101 -5.52 -19.98 6.30
C SER A 101 -5.24 -19.53 4.87
N ASP A 102 -5.76 -18.36 4.51
CA ASP A 102 -5.61 -17.68 3.22
C ASP A 102 -4.40 -16.72 3.21
N LEU A 103 -3.32 -17.09 3.91
CA LEU A 103 -2.14 -16.24 4.14
C LEU A 103 -1.57 -15.62 2.85
N ASP A 104 -1.51 -16.39 1.77
CA ASP A 104 -1.05 -15.92 0.46
C ASP A 104 -2.00 -14.90 -0.15
N ASP A 105 -3.30 -15.18 -0.11
CA ASP A 105 -4.32 -14.28 -0.66
C ASP A 105 -4.38 -12.96 0.11
N ILE A 106 -4.21 -13.01 1.44
CA ILE A 106 -4.07 -11.81 2.28
C ILE A 106 -2.89 -10.97 1.78
N TRP A 107 -1.72 -11.58 1.60
CA TRP A 107 -0.53 -10.83 1.18
C TRP A 107 -0.69 -10.29 -0.25
N MET A 108 -1.16 -11.10 -1.20
CA MET A 108 -1.39 -10.67 -2.58
C MET A 108 -2.37 -9.51 -2.65
N THR A 109 -3.45 -9.56 -1.86
CA THR A 109 -4.46 -8.49 -1.79
C THR A 109 -3.86 -7.20 -1.26
N LEU A 110 -3.06 -7.27 -0.19
CA LEU A 110 -2.34 -6.13 0.34
C LEU A 110 -1.38 -5.58 -0.73
N GLU A 111 -0.44 -6.37 -1.22
CA GLU A 111 0.55 -5.96 -2.22
C GLU A 111 -0.09 -5.30 -3.44
N ALA A 112 -1.13 -5.90 -4.01
CA ALA A 112 -1.87 -5.33 -5.13
C ALA A 112 -2.49 -3.97 -4.78
N GLY A 113 -3.14 -3.85 -3.62
CA GLY A 113 -3.72 -2.59 -3.14
C GLY A 113 -2.67 -1.48 -2.98
N ARG A 114 -1.50 -1.79 -2.42
CA ARG A 114 -0.43 -0.78 -2.27
C ARG A 114 0.18 -0.37 -3.60
N LEU A 115 0.47 -1.32 -4.48
CA LEU A 115 1.06 -1.01 -5.78
C LEU A 115 0.10 -0.18 -6.65
N GLU A 116 -1.20 -0.49 -6.61
CA GLU A 116 -2.24 0.33 -7.25
C GLU A 116 -2.23 1.76 -6.69
N TRP A 117 -2.24 1.91 -5.36
CA TRP A 117 -2.23 3.23 -4.72
C TRP A 117 -0.96 4.03 -5.02
N LEU A 118 0.23 3.41 -4.96
CA LEU A 118 1.49 4.06 -5.33
C LEU A 118 1.50 4.49 -6.80
N GLY A 119 0.95 3.66 -7.69
CA GLY A 119 0.78 4.00 -9.11
C GLY A 119 -0.08 5.25 -9.30
N ALA A 120 -1.20 5.34 -8.57
CA ALA A 120 -2.07 6.50 -8.59
C ALA A 120 -1.40 7.77 -8.04
N LEU A 121 -0.72 7.65 -6.89
CA LEU A 121 0.02 8.77 -6.29
C LEU A 121 1.09 9.32 -7.24
N ASN A 122 1.89 8.43 -7.84
CA ASN A 122 2.95 8.83 -8.76
C ASN A 122 2.39 9.52 -10.01
N SER A 123 1.27 9.01 -10.54
CA SER A 123 0.63 9.57 -11.74
C SER A 123 -0.01 10.94 -11.47
N ALA A 124 -0.62 11.13 -10.29
CA ALA A 124 -1.25 12.37 -9.89
C ALA A 124 -0.30 13.39 -9.24
N HIS A 125 0.95 13.00 -8.93
CA HIS A 125 1.92 13.84 -8.22
C HIS A 125 2.21 15.18 -8.92
N PRO A 126 2.45 15.24 -10.24
CA PRO A 126 2.70 16.52 -10.91
C PRO A 126 1.55 17.52 -10.73
N LEU A 127 0.30 17.04 -10.83
CA LEU A 127 -0.88 17.88 -10.63
C LEU A 127 -1.01 18.34 -9.17
N LYS A 128 -0.73 17.45 -8.21
CA LYS A 128 -0.71 17.80 -6.78
C LYS A 128 0.26 18.95 -6.49
N VAL A 129 1.47 18.90 -7.06
CA VAL A 129 2.48 19.95 -6.89
C VAL A 129 1.97 21.28 -7.43
N ILE A 130 1.44 21.30 -8.65
CA ILE A 130 0.86 22.52 -9.27
C ILE A 130 -0.24 23.12 -8.39
N LEU A 131 -1.16 22.29 -7.88
CA LEU A 131 -2.27 22.74 -7.04
C LEU A 131 -1.80 23.28 -5.69
N LYS A 132 -0.87 22.58 -5.00
CA LYS A 132 -0.29 23.04 -3.73
C LYS A 132 0.48 24.36 -3.91
N ASP A 133 1.24 24.49 -4.99
CA ASP A 133 2.00 25.71 -5.28
C ASP A 133 1.05 26.89 -5.59
N ALA A 134 -0.03 26.66 -6.33
CA ALA A 134 -1.06 27.67 -6.57
C ALA A 134 -1.71 28.15 -5.25
N LEU A 135 -2.14 27.21 -4.39
CA LEU A 135 -2.74 27.52 -3.09
C LEU A 135 -1.78 28.23 -2.12
N LYS A 136 -0.47 27.99 -2.23
CA LYS A 136 0.55 28.63 -1.40
C LYS A 136 0.80 30.07 -1.82
N ASN A 137 0.72 30.35 -3.12
CA ASN A 137 1.01 31.65 -3.70
C ASN A 137 -0.23 32.57 -3.79
N ASP A 138 -1.42 32.04 -3.49
CA ASP A 138 -2.66 32.81 -3.45
C ASP A 138 -2.88 33.43 -2.05
N ASN A 139 -2.83 34.77 -2.01
CA ASN A 139 -3.05 35.55 -0.78
C ASN A 139 -4.54 35.68 -0.41
N GLU A 140 -5.45 35.41 -1.35
CA GLU A 140 -6.90 35.48 -1.17
C GLU A 140 -7.53 34.09 -0.97
N ARG A 141 -6.69 33.06 -0.81
CA ARG A 141 -7.12 31.66 -0.68
C ARG A 141 -8.18 31.49 0.39
N THR A 142 -9.18 30.68 0.06
CA THR A 142 -10.28 30.29 0.94
C THR A 142 -10.24 28.79 1.21
N LYS A 143 -11.02 28.35 2.20
CA LYS A 143 -11.24 26.92 2.44
C LYS A 143 -11.87 26.21 1.24
N LYS A 144 -12.62 26.93 0.41
CA LYS A 144 -13.23 26.37 -0.80
C LYS A 144 -12.14 25.99 -1.80
N ASP A 145 -11.13 26.85 -1.98
CA ASP A 145 -10.04 26.58 -2.93
C ASP A 145 -9.24 25.33 -2.54
N GLU A 146 -9.04 25.09 -1.23
CA GLU A 146 -8.43 23.85 -0.75
C GLU A 146 -9.27 22.61 -1.06
N VAL A 147 -10.60 22.70 -0.91
CA VAL A 147 -11.53 21.62 -1.25
C VAL A 147 -11.52 21.35 -2.75
N ASP A 148 -11.63 22.39 -3.57
CA ASP A 148 -11.66 22.28 -5.03
C ASP A 148 -10.35 21.69 -5.56
N ALA A 149 -9.20 22.14 -5.04
CA ALA A 149 -7.89 21.56 -5.37
C ALA A 149 -7.80 20.08 -4.98
N LYS A 150 -8.27 19.71 -3.78
CA LYS A 150 -8.34 18.30 -3.37
C LYS A 150 -9.24 17.49 -4.29
N MET A 151 -10.39 18.02 -4.70
CA MET A 151 -11.30 17.35 -5.63
C MET A 151 -10.63 17.09 -6.99
N VAL A 152 -9.96 18.09 -7.55
CA VAL A 152 -9.22 17.97 -8.82
C VAL A 152 -8.13 16.91 -8.73
N TRP A 153 -7.38 16.89 -7.62
CA TRP A 153 -6.36 15.88 -7.39
C TRP A 153 -6.93 14.48 -7.22
N MET A 154 -8.01 14.32 -6.47
CA MET A 154 -8.71 13.04 -6.30
C MET A 154 -9.28 12.50 -7.61
N TYR A 155 -9.81 13.37 -8.48
CA TYR A 155 -10.16 12.97 -9.83
C TYR A 155 -8.95 12.42 -10.58
N ALA A 156 -7.79 13.08 -10.52
CA ALA A 156 -6.58 12.58 -11.17
C ALA A 156 -6.07 11.24 -10.59
N LEU A 157 -6.19 11.03 -9.27
CA LEU A 157 -5.93 9.72 -8.65
C LEU A 157 -6.80 8.64 -9.26
N SER A 158 -8.11 8.93 -9.42
CA SER A 158 -9.09 7.96 -9.91
C SER A 158 -8.77 7.44 -11.32
N LEU A 159 -8.13 8.25 -12.17
CA LEU A 159 -7.73 7.85 -13.54
C LEU A 159 -6.73 6.70 -13.57
N SER A 160 -5.99 6.50 -12.47
CA SER A 160 -4.97 5.45 -12.35
C SER A 160 -5.48 4.23 -11.57
N VAL A 161 -6.73 4.24 -11.11
CA VAL A 161 -7.37 3.13 -10.41
C VAL A 161 -8.36 2.45 -11.37
N PRO A 162 -8.05 1.26 -11.92
CA PRO A 162 -8.86 0.66 -12.99
C PRO A 162 -10.35 0.49 -12.63
N LYS A 163 -10.64 0.14 -11.37
CA LYS A 163 -12.01 -0.03 -10.87
C LYS A 163 -12.84 1.25 -10.89
N LEU A 164 -12.21 2.42 -10.93
CA LEU A 164 -12.89 3.72 -10.93
C LEU A 164 -13.13 4.28 -12.33
N SER A 165 -12.70 3.60 -13.39
CA SER A 165 -12.79 4.11 -14.77
C SER A 165 -14.17 4.63 -15.19
N GLU A 166 -15.24 3.89 -14.89
CA GLU A 166 -16.62 4.31 -15.18
C GLU A 166 -17.07 5.49 -14.32
N VAL A 167 -16.69 5.50 -13.04
CA VAL A 167 -17.00 6.58 -12.09
C VAL A 167 -16.29 7.87 -12.48
N SER A 168 -15.00 7.80 -12.82
CA SER A 168 -14.22 8.92 -13.33
C SER A 168 -14.82 9.49 -14.63
N GLU A 169 -15.27 8.62 -15.55
CA GLU A 169 -15.91 9.05 -16.79
C GLU A 169 -17.27 9.72 -16.54
N THR A 170 -18.02 9.24 -15.54
CA THR A 170 -19.29 9.86 -15.12
C THR A 170 -19.04 11.25 -14.56
N TRP A 171 -18.05 11.41 -13.67
CA TRP A 171 -17.67 12.73 -13.16
C TRP A 171 -17.21 13.67 -14.28
N ARG A 172 -16.34 13.18 -15.18
CA ARG A 172 -15.85 13.94 -16.35
C ARG A 172 -17.00 14.56 -17.15
N LYS A 173 -18.04 13.77 -17.44
CA LYS A 173 -19.24 14.24 -18.13
C LYS A 173 -20.03 15.26 -17.30
N ALA A 174 -20.21 14.99 -16.00
CA ALA A 174 -20.96 15.87 -15.10
C ALA A 174 -20.32 17.26 -14.92
N VAL A 175 -19.01 17.38 -15.16
CA VAL A 175 -18.28 18.66 -15.13
C VAL A 175 -17.90 19.19 -16.52
N ASN A 176 -18.43 18.61 -17.59
CA ASN A 176 -18.17 19.00 -18.99
C ASN A 176 -16.67 19.08 -19.33
N MET A 177 -15.88 18.12 -18.84
CA MET A 177 -14.44 18.08 -19.11
C MET A 177 -14.16 17.39 -20.45
N ASP A 178 -13.66 18.17 -21.42
CA ASP A 178 -13.32 17.68 -22.76
C ASP A 178 -12.14 16.70 -22.73
N ASP A 179 -11.06 17.09 -22.05
CA ASP A 179 -9.82 16.32 -21.96
C ASP A 179 -9.67 15.69 -20.57
N LYS A 180 -9.93 14.39 -20.50
CA LYS A 180 -9.91 13.64 -19.24
C LYS A 180 -8.57 13.69 -18.51
N MET A 181 -7.45 13.89 -19.23
CA MET A 181 -6.10 13.87 -18.66
C MET A 181 -5.65 15.26 -18.18
N ASN A 182 -6.40 16.31 -18.52
CA ASN A 182 -6.06 17.69 -18.23
C ASN A 182 -7.23 18.40 -17.52
N PRO A 183 -7.56 18.04 -16.26
CA PRO A 183 -8.75 18.53 -15.56
C PRO A 183 -8.78 20.04 -15.29
N LEU A 184 -7.63 20.72 -15.42
CA LEU A 184 -7.51 22.18 -15.28
C LEU A 184 -7.83 22.93 -16.59
N LYS A 185 -7.84 22.23 -17.74
CA LYS A 185 -8.11 22.84 -19.03
C LYS A 185 -9.60 23.17 -19.12
N ASN A 186 -9.91 24.46 -19.34
CA ASN A 186 -11.28 24.98 -19.33
C ASN A 186 -12.04 24.72 -18.00
N TYR A 187 -11.30 24.68 -16.88
CA TYR A 187 -11.87 24.45 -15.56
C TYR A 187 -12.99 25.46 -15.24
N ASN A 188 -14.14 24.96 -14.79
CA ASN A 188 -15.27 25.76 -14.34
C ASN A 188 -15.60 25.41 -12.89
N VAL A 189 -15.29 26.33 -11.97
CA VAL A 189 -15.48 26.16 -10.52
C VAL A 189 -16.92 25.84 -10.13
N ASP A 190 -17.92 26.33 -10.88
CA ASP A 190 -19.32 26.11 -10.55
C ASP A 190 -19.79 24.68 -10.85
N LEU A 191 -19.04 23.95 -11.68
CA LEU A 191 -19.34 22.55 -12.00
C LEU A 191 -18.70 21.57 -11.01
N TRP A 192 -17.63 21.97 -10.33
CA TRP A 192 -16.90 21.15 -9.36
C TRP A 192 -17.49 21.29 -7.95
N ASP A 193 -18.64 20.66 -7.73
CA ASP A 193 -19.36 20.70 -6.45
C ASP A 193 -19.34 19.33 -5.77
N CYS A 194 -18.82 19.26 -4.55
CA CYS A 194 -18.73 18.02 -3.76
C CYS A 194 -20.09 17.45 -3.33
N ARG A 195 -21.18 18.21 -3.50
CA ARG A 195 -22.55 17.79 -3.17
C ARG A 195 -23.23 17.01 -4.30
N LYS A 196 -22.61 16.94 -5.48
CA LYS A 196 -23.11 16.16 -6.61
C LYS A 196 -23.06 14.66 -6.31
N ASP A 197 -24.09 13.93 -6.72
CA ASP A 197 -24.16 12.47 -6.50
C ASP A 197 -23.04 11.74 -7.25
N GLU A 198 -22.64 12.25 -8.43
CA GLU A 198 -21.53 11.73 -9.22
C GLU A 198 -20.19 11.88 -8.50
N TRP A 199 -20.02 12.95 -7.71
CA TRP A 199 -18.82 13.15 -6.91
C TRP A 199 -18.71 12.10 -5.81
N LYS A 200 -19.82 11.81 -5.12
CA LYS A 200 -19.85 10.90 -3.97
C LYS A 200 -19.28 9.52 -4.31
N LEU A 201 -19.61 8.98 -5.49
CA LEU A 201 -19.09 7.69 -5.92
C LEU A 201 -17.57 7.73 -6.17
N LEU A 202 -17.08 8.84 -6.73
CA LEU A 202 -15.65 9.03 -6.98
C LEU A 202 -14.88 9.18 -5.66
N ASP A 203 -15.37 10.02 -4.76
CA ASP A 203 -14.78 10.23 -3.44
C ASP A 203 -14.66 8.91 -2.68
N LEU A 204 -15.76 8.17 -2.53
CA LEU A 204 -15.75 6.86 -1.87
C LEU A 204 -14.76 5.89 -2.53
N GLY A 205 -14.78 5.79 -3.86
CA GLY A 205 -13.87 4.90 -4.58
C GLY A 205 -12.38 5.24 -4.39
N VAL A 206 -12.05 6.53 -4.34
CA VAL A 206 -10.67 6.99 -4.08
C VAL A 206 -10.28 6.75 -2.61
N GLN A 207 -11.19 6.97 -1.65
CA GLN A 207 -10.95 6.62 -0.24
C GLN A 207 -10.70 5.13 -0.07
N GLU A 208 -11.54 4.27 -0.65
CA GLU A 208 -11.37 2.81 -0.62
C GLU A 208 -10.04 2.38 -1.26
N ALA A 209 -9.61 3.04 -2.34
CA ALA A 209 -8.29 2.78 -2.94
C ALA A 209 -7.15 3.18 -2.01
N ALA A 210 -7.26 4.34 -1.33
CA ALA A 210 -6.28 4.77 -0.34
C ALA A 210 -6.20 3.82 0.85
N GLU A 211 -7.34 3.37 1.38
CA GLU A 211 -7.44 2.43 2.49
C GLU A 211 -6.84 1.06 2.13
N ARG A 212 -7.15 0.52 0.95
CA ARG A 212 -6.50 -0.70 0.42
C ARG A 212 -5.00 -0.52 0.27
N GLY A 213 -4.54 0.68 -0.04
CA GLY A 213 -3.13 1.06 -0.07
C GLY A 213 -2.50 1.32 1.30
N GLY A 214 -3.25 1.15 2.40
CA GLY A 214 -2.78 1.40 3.77
C GLY A 214 -2.59 2.88 4.09
N SER A 215 -3.39 3.77 3.49
CA SER A 215 -3.29 5.22 3.63
C SER A 215 -4.68 5.86 3.76
N SER A 216 -4.73 7.18 3.82
CA SER A 216 -5.96 7.96 3.64
C SER A 216 -5.71 9.03 2.59
N VAL A 217 -6.76 9.50 1.92
CA VAL A 217 -6.66 10.59 0.94
C VAL A 217 -6.09 11.85 1.59
N ASN A 218 -6.45 12.12 2.84
CA ASN A 218 -5.94 13.28 3.58
C ASN A 218 -4.45 13.15 3.89
N ASP A 219 -3.99 12.02 4.44
CA ASP A 219 -2.57 11.82 4.72
C ASP A 219 -1.74 11.91 3.44
N ALA A 220 -2.24 11.31 2.36
CA ALA A 220 -1.61 11.37 1.05
C ALA A 220 -1.62 12.77 0.44
N TRP A 221 -2.64 13.60 0.70
CA TRP A 221 -2.63 15.01 0.29
C TRP A 221 -1.62 15.80 1.09
N GLU A 222 -1.55 15.65 2.41
CA GLU A 222 -0.69 16.46 3.28
C GLU A 222 0.81 16.15 3.07
N ALA A 223 1.17 14.89 2.79
CA ALA A 223 2.53 14.47 2.45
C ALA A 223 3.17 15.30 1.30
#